data_AF-A0A7W9SUR2-F1
#
_entry.id   AF-A0A7W9SUR2-F1
#
_cell.length_a   1.000
_cell.length_b   1.000
_cell.length_c   1.000
_cell.angle_alpha   90.00
_cell.angle_beta   90.00
_cell.angle_gamma   90.00
#
_symmetry.space_group_name_H-M   'P 1'
#
loop_
_entity.id
_entity.type
_entity.pdbx_description
1 polymer ?
#
loop_
_entity_poly.entity_id
_entity_poly.type
_entity_poly.pdbx_seq_one_letter_code
_entity_poly.pdbx_strand_id
1 'polypeptide(L)'
;MDRETIESVLAAAQSYVASLDDDEMGYEEIEAETQLIDAFGIQEIGNDAHRCVTWLCVLASQKVLYGWAALECEGDLPSQTIEAVSKWVQGKVQPADWEPLCNPAEARRNGRVIVDCDACRAEPIASAAAHTARFAITASPEDAVQVLSDVFTAISEGVYWSERDPMDFQKWVGMVAIPAALELRHLSEAELYS
;
A
#
# COMPACT_ATOMS: atom_id res chain seq x y z
N MET A 1 -8.06 -19.48 -1.55
CA MET A 1 -6.78 -19.56 -2.27
C MET A 1 -6.18 -20.94 -2.02
N ASP A 2 -5.64 -21.61 -3.04
CA ASP A 2 -5.03 -22.93 -2.86
C ASP A 2 -3.58 -22.84 -2.36
N ARG A 3 -3.04 -23.99 -1.97
CA ARG A 3 -1.69 -24.09 -1.40
C ARG A 3 -0.60 -23.72 -2.41
N GLU A 4 -0.77 -24.07 -3.68
CA GLU A 4 0.22 -23.78 -4.73
C GLU A 4 0.34 -22.28 -4.97
N THR A 5 -0.80 -21.57 -5.00
CA THR A 5 -0.84 -20.11 -5.08
C THR A 5 -0.15 -19.46 -3.88
N ILE A 6 -0.41 -19.94 -2.66
CA ILE A 6 0.25 -19.42 -1.45
C ILE A 6 1.77 -19.62 -1.52
N GLU A 7 2.23 -20.81 -1.92
CA GLU A 7 3.66 -21.10 -2.08
C GLU A 7 4.30 -20.19 -3.15
N SER A 8 3.57 -19.92 -4.25
CA SER A 8 3.99 -18.96 -5.29
C SER A 8 4.13 -17.53 -4.74
N VAL A 9 3.14 -17.04 -3.99
CA VAL A 9 3.17 -15.71 -3.36
C VAL A 9 4.36 -15.59 -2.41
N LEU A 10 4.62 -16.60 -1.58
CA LEU A 10 5.74 -16.58 -0.65
C LEU A 10 7.11 -16.63 -1.36
N ALA A 11 7.21 -17.33 -2.48
CA ALA A 11 8.42 -17.34 -3.30
C ALA A 11 8.65 -15.97 -3.98
N ALA A 12 7.60 -15.36 -4.52
CA ALA A 12 7.69 -14.02 -5.11
C ALA A 12 8.03 -12.96 -4.04
N ALA A 13 7.48 -13.08 -2.83
CA ALA A 13 7.84 -12.24 -1.69
C ALA A 13 9.34 -12.34 -1.34
N GLN A 14 9.92 -13.54 -1.37
CA GLN A 14 11.36 -13.72 -1.15
C GLN A 14 12.20 -13.07 -2.25
N SER A 15 11.77 -13.18 -3.51
CA SER A 15 12.42 -12.52 -4.64
C SER A 15 12.35 -11.00 -4.53
N TYR A 16 11.19 -10.46 -4.14
CA TYR A 16 10.97 -9.04 -3.89
C TYR A 16 11.84 -8.50 -2.73
N VAL A 17 12.07 -9.31 -1.70
CA VAL A 17 13.01 -8.94 -0.64
C VAL A 17 14.46 -8.97 -1.12
N ALA A 18 14.82 -9.92 -1.98
CA ALA A 18 16.18 -10.08 -2.48
C ALA A 18 16.59 -9.00 -3.50
N SER A 19 15.63 -8.37 -4.19
CA SER A 19 15.93 -7.26 -5.12
C SER A 19 16.49 -6.01 -4.42
N LEU A 20 16.44 -5.95 -3.09
CA LEU A 20 17.11 -4.92 -2.29
C LEU A 20 18.64 -4.98 -2.35
N ASP A 21 19.21 -6.15 -2.62
CA ASP A 21 20.66 -6.37 -2.56
C ASP A 21 21.36 -6.09 -3.90
N ASP A 22 20.61 -5.74 -4.96
CA ASP A 22 21.15 -5.40 -6.28
C ASP A 22 21.28 -3.88 -6.45
N ASP A 23 22.53 -3.40 -6.62
CA ASP A 23 22.88 -1.97 -6.69
C ASP A 23 22.38 -1.27 -8.00
N GLU A 24 21.69 -1.97 -8.91
CA GLU A 24 21.18 -1.44 -10.19
C GLU A 24 19.77 -0.83 -10.06
N MET A 25 19.66 0.23 -9.24
CA MET A 25 18.39 0.93 -8.97
C MET A 25 17.80 1.64 -10.20
N GLY A 26 16.66 1.16 -10.70
CA GLY A 26 15.72 2.01 -11.46
C GLY A 26 14.65 1.29 -12.28
N TYR A 27 14.96 0.16 -12.90
CA TYR A 27 13.98 -0.59 -13.72
C TYR A 27 13.53 -1.90 -13.08
N GLU A 28 14.34 -2.48 -12.19
CA GLU A 28 14.10 -3.79 -11.59
C GLU A 28 13.04 -3.75 -10.47
N GLU A 29 12.79 -2.59 -9.86
CA GLU A 29 11.86 -2.46 -8.74
C GLU A 29 10.39 -2.64 -9.15
N ILE A 30 9.95 -1.95 -10.20
CA ILE A 30 8.59 -2.10 -10.75
C ILE A 30 8.36 -3.52 -11.25
N GLU A 31 9.39 -4.16 -11.81
CA GLU A 31 9.31 -5.55 -12.25
C GLU A 31 9.11 -6.50 -11.05
N ALA A 32 9.83 -6.29 -9.95
CA ALA A 32 9.69 -7.10 -8.74
C ALA A 32 8.31 -6.91 -8.07
N GLU A 33 7.77 -5.68 -8.04
CA GLU A 33 6.41 -5.40 -7.57
C GLU A 33 5.37 -6.07 -8.46
N THR A 34 5.52 -6.00 -9.78
CA THR A 34 4.62 -6.64 -10.74
C THR A 34 4.62 -8.16 -10.55
N GLN A 35 5.80 -8.77 -10.47
CA GLN A 35 5.93 -10.22 -10.22
C GLN A 35 5.30 -10.64 -8.89
N LEU A 36 5.43 -9.81 -7.85
CA LEU A 36 4.79 -10.06 -6.56
C LEU A 36 3.25 -10.03 -6.68
N ILE A 37 2.70 -9.00 -7.32
CA ILE A 37 1.25 -8.86 -7.51
C ILE A 37 0.69 -10.00 -8.37
N ASP A 38 1.38 -10.36 -9.46
CA ASP A 38 1.00 -11.47 -10.35
C ASP A 38 1.02 -12.83 -9.64
N ALA A 39 1.89 -13.01 -8.64
CA ALA A 39 1.99 -14.26 -7.90
C ALA A 39 0.72 -14.60 -7.08
N PHE A 40 -0.13 -13.62 -6.78
CA PHE A 40 -1.45 -13.86 -6.18
C PHE A 40 -2.43 -14.55 -7.14
N GLY A 41 -2.10 -14.61 -8.43
CA GLY A 41 -2.93 -15.18 -9.49
C GLY A 41 -3.91 -14.17 -10.09
N ILE A 42 -4.92 -14.68 -10.79
CA ILE A 42 -5.92 -13.84 -11.47
C ILE A 42 -6.73 -13.06 -10.41
N GLN A 43 -6.74 -11.73 -10.52
CA GLN A 43 -7.44 -10.82 -9.60
C GLN A 43 -8.80 -10.43 -10.20
N GLU A 44 -9.79 -11.32 -10.10
CA GLU A 44 -11.17 -10.96 -10.45
C GLU A 44 -11.86 -10.31 -9.25
N ILE A 45 -12.63 -9.25 -9.48
CA ILE A 45 -13.32 -8.51 -8.42
C ILE A 45 -14.13 -9.48 -7.53
N GLY A 46 -13.74 -9.51 -6.26
CA GLY A 46 -14.40 -10.28 -5.21
C GLY A 46 -13.84 -11.69 -4.99
N ASN A 47 -12.92 -12.18 -5.82
CA ASN A 47 -12.23 -13.44 -5.57
C ASN A 47 -11.20 -13.31 -4.43
N ASP A 48 -10.63 -14.45 -4.00
CA ASP A 48 -9.70 -14.46 -2.86
C ASP A 48 -8.41 -13.69 -3.16
N ALA A 49 -7.84 -13.81 -4.37
CA ALA A 49 -6.63 -13.10 -4.78
C ALA A 49 -6.83 -11.58 -4.72
N HIS A 50 -7.90 -11.08 -5.33
CA HIS A 50 -8.29 -9.68 -5.29
C HIS A 50 -8.45 -9.17 -3.85
N ARG A 51 -9.11 -9.93 -2.97
CA ARG A 51 -9.29 -9.52 -1.57
C ARG A 51 -7.96 -9.49 -0.81
N CYS A 52 -7.08 -10.46 -1.04
CA CYS A 52 -5.76 -10.50 -0.41
C CYS A 52 -4.89 -9.33 -0.88
N VAL A 53 -4.82 -9.08 -2.20
CA VAL A 53 -4.06 -7.95 -2.74
C VAL A 53 -4.66 -6.61 -2.29
N THR A 54 -5.98 -6.47 -2.23
CA THR A 54 -6.61 -5.25 -1.69
C THR A 54 -6.21 -5.04 -0.24
N TRP A 55 -6.17 -6.12 0.56
CA TRP A 55 -5.72 -6.03 1.94
C TRP A 55 -4.24 -5.67 2.06
N LEU A 56 -3.38 -6.20 1.19
CA LEU A 56 -1.98 -5.81 1.11
C LEU A 56 -1.84 -4.30 0.83
N CYS A 57 -2.59 -3.75 -0.14
CA CYS A 57 -2.61 -2.32 -0.44
C CYS A 57 -3.07 -1.47 0.75
N VAL A 58 -4.10 -1.93 1.48
CA VAL A 58 -4.55 -1.31 2.73
C VAL A 58 -3.43 -1.27 3.77
N LEU A 59 -2.78 -2.41 4.03
CA LEU A 59 -1.72 -2.50 5.04
C LEU A 59 -0.52 -1.62 4.65
N ALA A 60 -0.09 -1.66 3.39
CA ALA A 60 1.01 -0.83 2.88
C ALA A 60 0.70 0.66 3.04
N SER A 61 -0.50 1.10 2.63
CA SER A 61 -0.92 2.49 2.80
C SER A 61 -0.97 2.91 4.27
N GLN A 62 -1.48 2.05 5.16
CA GLN A 62 -1.51 2.32 6.61
C GLN A 62 -0.13 2.61 7.20
N LYS A 63 0.93 1.97 6.67
CA LYS A 63 2.30 2.18 7.14
C LYS A 63 2.75 3.64 7.00
N VAL A 64 2.25 4.37 6.00
CA VAL A 64 2.63 5.77 5.73
C VAL A 64 1.56 6.81 6.07
N LEU A 65 0.33 6.40 6.39
CA LEU A 65 -0.79 7.32 6.65
C LEU A 65 -0.50 8.37 7.74
N TYR A 66 0.28 8.00 8.77
CA TYR A 66 0.61 8.96 9.83
C TYR A 66 1.43 10.15 9.32
N GLY A 67 2.17 9.98 8.22
CA GLY A 67 2.95 11.04 7.59
C GLY A 67 2.06 12.21 7.16
N TRP A 68 0.83 11.93 6.73
CA TRP A 68 -0.16 12.96 6.39
C TRP A 68 -0.42 13.90 7.58
N ALA A 69 -0.64 13.33 8.77
CA ALA A 69 -0.85 14.09 9.99
C ALA A 69 0.44 14.78 10.48
N ALA A 70 1.59 14.11 10.37
CA ALA A 70 2.89 14.66 10.77
C ALA A 70 3.31 15.87 9.93
N LEU A 71 2.89 15.93 8.66
CA LEU A 71 3.11 17.06 7.75
C LEU A 71 2.08 18.18 7.92
N GLU A 72 1.15 18.04 8.87
CA GLU A 72 0.04 18.97 9.11
C GLU A 72 -0.84 19.16 7.87
N CYS A 73 -1.05 18.10 7.09
CA CYS A 73 -1.94 18.15 5.93
C CYS A 73 -3.40 18.29 6.37
N GLU A 74 -4.15 19.11 5.65
CA GLU A 74 -5.57 19.37 5.88
C GLU A 74 -6.44 18.22 5.36
N GLY A 75 -7.53 17.95 6.08
CA GLY A 75 -8.45 16.87 5.75
C GLY A 75 -7.89 15.49 6.08
N ASP A 76 -8.73 14.49 5.88
CA ASP A 76 -8.51 13.11 6.31
C ASP A 76 -8.87 12.10 5.20
N LEU A 77 -9.04 12.57 3.96
CA LEU A 77 -9.46 11.73 2.84
C LEU A 77 -8.59 10.46 2.66
N PRO A 78 -7.24 10.50 2.74
CA PRO A 78 -6.46 9.26 2.69
C PRO A 78 -6.84 8.26 3.79
N SER A 79 -7.06 8.72 5.03
CA SER A 79 -7.48 7.86 6.13
C SER A 79 -8.91 7.33 5.95
N GLN A 80 -9.85 8.18 5.50
CA GLN A 80 -11.22 7.79 5.18
C GLN A 80 -11.25 6.74 4.05
N THR A 81 -10.44 6.92 3.01
CA THR A 81 -10.31 5.98 1.90
C THR A 81 -9.84 4.62 2.38
N ILE A 82 -8.74 4.57 3.15
CA ILE A 82 -8.21 3.32 3.68
C ILE A 82 -9.19 2.65 4.65
N GLU A 83 -9.89 3.42 5.50
CA GLU A 83 -10.93 2.89 6.37
C GLU A 83 -12.11 2.30 5.57
N ALA A 84 -12.55 2.98 4.51
CA ALA A 84 -13.63 2.53 3.64
C ALA A 84 -13.28 1.22 2.93
N VAL A 85 -12.10 1.13 2.32
CA VAL A 85 -11.60 -0.10 1.68
C VAL A 85 -11.44 -1.21 2.73
N SER A 86 -10.93 -0.89 3.92
CA SER A 86 -10.77 -1.88 5.00
C SER A 86 -12.11 -2.49 5.41
N LYS A 87 -13.13 -1.66 5.63
CA LYS A 87 -14.49 -2.10 5.96
C LYS A 87 -15.11 -2.94 4.84
N TRP A 88 -14.82 -2.61 3.60
CA TRP A 88 -15.26 -3.39 2.44
C TRP A 88 -14.60 -4.79 2.43
N VAL A 89 -13.27 -4.89 2.58
CA VAL A 89 -12.57 -6.19 2.58
C VAL A 89 -13.05 -7.08 3.73
N GLN A 90 -13.17 -6.52 4.95
CA GLN A 90 -13.47 -7.27 6.18
C GLN A 90 -14.96 -7.58 6.33
N GLY A 91 -15.81 -6.58 6.12
CA GLY A 91 -17.24 -6.64 6.41
C GLY A 91 -18.15 -6.73 5.19
N LYS A 92 -17.59 -6.67 3.97
CA LYS A 92 -18.34 -6.50 2.72
C LYS A 92 -19.26 -5.28 2.72
N VAL A 93 -18.94 -4.27 3.53
CA VAL A 93 -19.67 -3.01 3.60
C VAL A 93 -19.21 -2.15 2.44
N GLN A 94 -20.05 -1.99 1.43
CA GLN A 94 -19.76 -1.12 0.30
C GLN A 94 -19.95 0.35 0.71
N PRO A 95 -18.98 1.23 0.43
CA PRO A 95 -19.19 2.67 0.42
C PRO A 95 -20.38 3.04 -0.48
N ALA A 96 -21.10 4.10 -0.09
CA ALA A 96 -22.19 4.61 -0.91
C ALA A 96 -21.70 5.22 -2.24
N ASP A 97 -20.48 5.77 -2.23
CA ASP A 97 -19.82 6.38 -3.38
C ASP A 97 -18.30 6.15 -3.29
N TRP A 98 -17.74 5.57 -4.34
CA TRP A 98 -16.30 5.29 -4.47
C TRP A 98 -15.54 6.39 -5.17
N GLU A 99 -16.21 7.20 -6.01
CA GLU A 99 -15.56 8.15 -6.92
C GLU A 99 -14.66 9.16 -6.18
N PRO A 100 -15.06 9.74 -5.03
CA PRO A 100 -14.18 10.64 -4.28
C PRO A 100 -12.94 9.95 -3.72
N LEU A 101 -13.04 8.65 -3.40
CA LEU A 101 -11.96 7.87 -2.80
C LEU A 101 -10.91 7.45 -3.82
N CYS A 102 -11.30 7.35 -5.09
CA CYS A 102 -10.42 6.98 -6.20
C CYS A 102 -9.57 8.15 -6.73
N ASN A 103 -9.66 9.34 -6.14
CA ASN A 103 -8.86 10.49 -6.53
C ASN A 103 -7.92 10.88 -5.38
N PRO A 104 -6.63 11.11 -5.65
CA PRO A 104 -5.70 11.52 -4.61
C PRO A 104 -6.15 12.85 -4.00
N ALA A 105 -6.13 12.91 -2.68
CA ALA A 105 -6.35 14.14 -1.94
C ALA A 105 -5.25 15.16 -2.28
N GLU A 106 -5.63 16.41 -2.53
CA GLU A 106 -4.64 17.48 -2.70
C GLU A 106 -3.99 17.80 -1.35
N ALA A 107 -2.68 17.67 -1.25
CA ALA A 107 -1.93 17.98 -0.03
C ALA A 107 -1.95 19.49 0.25
N ARG A 108 -2.71 19.91 1.27
CA ARG A 108 -2.83 21.32 1.68
C ARG A 108 -2.37 21.54 3.11
N ARG A 109 -1.74 22.67 3.38
CA ARG A 109 -1.37 23.14 4.73
C ARG A 109 -1.63 24.64 4.83
N ASN A 110 -2.44 25.05 5.82
CA ASN A 110 -2.88 26.45 6.00
C ASN A 110 -3.59 27.02 4.75
N GLY A 111 -4.48 26.24 4.15
CA GLY A 111 -5.29 26.58 2.98
C GLY A 111 -4.52 26.64 1.65
N ARG A 112 -3.23 26.28 1.64
CA ARG A 112 -2.36 26.32 0.46
C ARG A 112 -1.89 24.93 0.09
N VAL A 113 -1.77 24.67 -1.21
CA VAL A 113 -1.16 23.44 -1.73
C VAL A 113 0.31 23.40 -1.32
N ILE A 114 0.76 22.26 -0.81
CA ILE A 114 2.16 21.99 -0.51
C ILE A 114 2.88 21.76 -1.84
N VAL A 115 3.92 22.53 -2.11
CA VAL A 115 4.69 22.46 -3.38
C VAL A 115 6.21 22.46 -3.15
N ASP A 116 6.63 22.36 -1.89
CA ASP A 116 8.02 22.24 -1.48
C ASP A 116 8.40 20.76 -1.29
N CYS A 117 9.52 20.48 -0.62
CA CYS A 117 9.97 19.11 -0.39
C CYS A 117 8.97 18.26 0.40
N ASP A 118 8.01 18.85 1.14
CA ASP A 118 6.96 18.07 1.81
C ASP A 118 5.95 17.49 0.80
N ALA A 119 5.85 18.03 -0.42
CA ALA A 119 4.98 17.47 -1.46
C ALA A 119 5.43 16.07 -1.87
N CYS A 120 6.76 15.85 -1.98
CA CYS A 120 7.33 14.53 -2.28
C CYS A 120 6.98 13.47 -1.22
N ARG A 121 6.61 13.89 0.00
CA ARG A 121 6.16 13.00 1.09
C ARG A 121 4.64 12.83 1.11
N ALA A 122 3.91 13.92 0.94
CA ALA A 122 2.46 13.95 1.10
C ALA A 122 1.71 13.39 -0.12
N GLU A 123 2.15 13.72 -1.34
CA GLU A 123 1.48 13.30 -2.57
C GLU A 123 1.46 11.77 -2.73
N PRO A 124 2.56 11.03 -2.48
CA PRO A 124 2.52 9.57 -2.57
C PRO A 124 1.59 8.93 -1.52
N ILE A 125 1.44 9.51 -0.32
CA ILE A 125 0.48 9.00 0.68
C ILE A 125 -0.96 9.11 0.15
N ALA A 126 -1.32 10.25 -0.42
CA ALA A 126 -2.64 10.46 -1.02
C ALA A 126 -2.86 9.59 -2.26
N SER A 127 -1.81 9.42 -3.08
CA SER A 127 -1.83 8.59 -4.27
C SER A 127 -2.02 7.10 -3.94
N ALA A 128 -1.25 6.57 -2.98
CA ALA A 128 -1.38 5.20 -2.49
C ALA A 128 -2.80 4.91 -1.97
N ALA A 129 -3.40 5.84 -1.21
CA ALA A 129 -4.77 5.68 -0.75
C ALA A 129 -5.77 5.62 -1.92
N ALA A 130 -5.62 6.51 -2.90
CA ALA A 130 -6.50 6.54 -4.07
C ALA A 130 -6.35 5.30 -4.96
N HIS A 131 -5.14 4.84 -5.22
CA HIS A 131 -4.87 3.61 -5.97
C HIS A 131 -5.36 2.37 -5.21
N THR A 132 -5.30 2.36 -3.87
CA THR A 132 -5.92 1.30 -3.07
C THR A 132 -7.43 1.23 -3.30
N ALA A 133 -8.12 2.38 -3.35
CA ALA A 133 -9.55 2.41 -3.66
C ALA A 133 -9.86 2.01 -5.11
N ARG A 134 -9.05 2.46 -6.09
CA ARG A 134 -9.19 2.05 -7.49
C ARG A 134 -9.04 0.55 -7.65
N PHE A 135 -7.97 -0.03 -7.10
CA PHE A 135 -7.75 -1.48 -7.12
C PHE A 135 -8.96 -2.25 -6.58
N ALA A 136 -9.52 -1.80 -5.45
CA ALA A 136 -10.68 -2.47 -4.83
C ALA A 136 -11.92 -2.54 -5.74
N ILE A 137 -12.06 -1.64 -6.72
CA ILE A 137 -13.21 -1.59 -7.63
C ILE A 137 -12.89 -2.02 -9.06
N THR A 138 -11.62 -2.00 -9.49
CA THR A 138 -11.19 -2.34 -10.85
C THR A 138 -10.49 -3.70 -10.93
N ALA A 139 -9.84 -4.12 -9.83
CA ALA A 139 -8.86 -5.19 -9.79
C ALA A 139 -7.71 -5.05 -10.81
N SER A 140 -7.35 -3.80 -11.16
CA SER A 140 -6.24 -3.51 -12.10
C SER A 140 -4.89 -3.70 -11.41
N PRO A 141 -4.04 -4.67 -11.80
CA PRO A 141 -2.75 -4.90 -11.16
C PRO A 141 -1.86 -3.64 -11.09
N GLU A 142 -1.98 -2.75 -12.09
CA GLU A 142 -1.24 -1.48 -12.12
C GLU A 142 -1.57 -0.58 -10.92
N ASP A 143 -2.82 -0.57 -10.44
CA ASP A 143 -3.19 0.18 -9.24
C ASP A 143 -2.50 -0.42 -8.00
N ALA A 144 -2.46 -1.75 -7.88
CA ALA A 144 -1.80 -2.41 -6.73
C ALA A 144 -0.28 -2.20 -6.73
N VAL A 145 0.36 -2.26 -7.89
CA VAL A 145 1.79 -1.94 -8.05
C VAL A 145 2.04 -0.48 -7.66
N GLN A 146 1.22 0.45 -8.15
CA GLN A 146 1.37 1.87 -7.83
C GLN A 146 1.23 2.15 -6.32
N VAL A 147 0.38 1.41 -5.59
CA VAL A 147 0.32 1.51 -4.12
C VAL A 147 1.65 1.19 -3.47
N LEU A 148 2.31 0.09 -3.86
CA LEU A 148 3.60 -0.29 -3.27
C LEU A 148 4.68 0.75 -3.59
N SER A 149 4.73 1.20 -4.84
CA SER A 149 5.67 2.21 -5.32
C SER A 149 5.49 3.57 -4.63
N ASP A 150 4.24 4.02 -4.45
CA ASP A 150 3.92 5.28 -3.78
C ASP A 150 4.25 5.22 -2.28
N VAL A 151 3.98 4.09 -1.63
CA VAL A 151 4.33 3.88 -0.21
C VAL A 151 5.84 3.86 -0.04
N PHE A 152 6.56 3.16 -0.92
CA PHE A 152 8.02 3.17 -0.92
C PHE A 152 8.58 4.59 -1.11
N THR A 153 8.03 5.35 -2.06
CA THR A 153 8.40 6.74 -2.31
C THR A 153 8.18 7.63 -1.08
N ALA A 154 7.03 7.52 -0.41
CA ALA A 154 6.79 8.27 0.82
C ALA A 154 7.84 7.94 1.89
N ILE A 155 8.15 6.65 2.08
CA ILE A 155 9.15 6.19 3.05
C ILE A 155 10.53 6.74 2.69
N SER A 156 10.97 6.61 1.43
CA SER A 156 12.30 7.06 0.99
C SER A 156 12.46 8.58 1.08
N GLU A 157 11.37 9.34 0.96
CA GLU A 157 11.33 10.80 1.17
C GLU A 157 11.29 11.22 2.65
N GLY A 158 11.31 10.26 3.58
CA GLY A 158 11.46 10.52 5.01
C GLY A 158 10.20 10.30 5.85
N VAL A 159 9.17 9.64 5.33
CA VAL A 159 8.02 9.22 6.13
C VAL A 159 8.40 7.97 6.93
N TYR A 160 9.17 8.17 8.01
CA TYR A 160 9.44 7.16 9.05
C TYR A 160 8.74 7.43 10.39
N TRP A 161 8.05 6.43 10.97
CA TRP A 161 7.30 6.59 12.23
C TRP A 161 8.25 6.88 13.41
N SER A 162 9.49 6.39 13.31
CA SER A 162 10.56 6.71 14.24
C SER A 162 11.92 6.54 13.58
N GLU A 163 12.98 7.09 14.20
CA GLU A 163 14.39 6.78 13.88
C GLU A 163 14.74 5.28 13.99
N ARG A 164 13.77 4.42 14.35
CA ARG A 164 13.90 3.00 14.60
C ARG A 164 12.95 2.16 13.75
N ASP A 165 12.52 2.60 12.57
CA ASP A 165 11.96 1.69 11.56
C ASP A 165 13.17 0.94 10.97
N PRO A 166 13.61 -0.19 11.55
CA PRO A 166 14.92 -0.78 11.30
C PRO A 166 14.87 -1.73 10.10
N MET A 167 13.68 -2.01 9.57
CA MET A 167 13.42 -2.98 8.53
C MET A 167 13.05 -2.23 7.25
N ASP A 168 13.77 -2.54 6.17
CA ASP A 168 13.48 -2.01 4.85
C ASP A 168 12.03 -2.33 4.45
N PHE A 169 11.38 -1.42 3.72
CA PHE A 169 9.97 -1.55 3.36
C PHE A 169 9.67 -2.89 2.66
N GLN A 170 10.53 -3.32 1.73
CA GLN A 170 10.38 -4.57 1.00
C GLN A 170 10.47 -5.79 1.93
N LYS A 171 11.37 -5.76 2.93
CA LYS A 171 11.45 -6.79 3.99
C LYS A 171 10.17 -6.82 4.82
N TRP A 172 9.65 -5.66 5.19
CA TRP A 172 8.38 -5.55 5.91
C TRP A 172 7.22 -6.12 5.10
N VAL A 173 7.13 -5.79 3.80
CA VAL A 173 6.11 -6.34 2.90
C VAL A 173 6.19 -7.87 2.85
N GLY A 174 7.39 -8.41 2.61
CA GLY A 174 7.63 -9.83 2.47
C GLY A 174 7.35 -10.63 3.75
N MET A 175 7.79 -10.12 4.90
CA MET A 175 7.79 -10.88 6.16
C MET A 175 6.57 -10.61 7.04
N VAL A 176 5.89 -9.48 6.87
CA VAL A 176 4.79 -9.05 7.75
C VAL A 176 3.50 -8.83 6.97
N ALA A 177 3.52 -7.97 5.95
CA ALA A 177 2.29 -7.54 5.28
C ALA A 177 1.66 -8.66 4.43
N ILE A 178 2.46 -9.41 3.66
CA ILE A 178 1.95 -10.51 2.82
C ILE A 178 1.34 -11.63 3.67
N PRO A 179 2.00 -12.18 4.71
CA PRO A 179 1.37 -13.16 5.59
C PRO A 179 0.05 -12.65 6.18
N ALA A 180 0.00 -11.38 6.61
CA ALA A 180 -1.21 -10.79 7.14
C ALA A 180 -2.32 -10.64 6.08
N ALA A 181 -1.96 -10.34 4.83
CA ALA A 181 -2.87 -10.24 3.69
C ALA A 181 -3.47 -11.58 3.28
N LEU A 182 -2.68 -12.65 3.26
CA LEU A 182 -3.17 -14.01 2.99
C LEU A 182 -4.18 -14.47 4.05
N GLU A 183 -4.03 -14.00 5.30
CA GLU A 183 -4.94 -14.28 6.41
C GLU A 183 -6.08 -13.26 6.55
N LEU A 184 -6.07 -12.18 5.75
CA LEU A 184 -6.96 -11.03 5.88
C LEU A 184 -7.03 -10.51 7.33
N ARG A 185 -5.90 -10.46 8.04
CA ARG A 185 -5.85 -10.03 9.44
C ARG A 185 -5.32 -8.60 9.58
N HIS A 186 -5.71 -7.95 10.67
CA HIS A 186 -5.10 -6.69 11.06
C HIS A 186 -3.67 -6.90 11.60
N LEU A 187 -2.83 -5.89 11.40
CA LEU A 187 -1.52 -5.77 12.06
C LEU A 187 -1.69 -5.07 13.41
N SER A 188 -0.89 -5.49 14.39
CA SER A 188 -0.68 -4.69 15.59
C SER A 188 0.15 -3.44 15.28
N GLU A 189 0.12 -2.44 16.16
CA GLU A 189 0.95 -1.23 16.03
C GLU A 189 2.44 -1.57 15.92
N ALA A 190 2.91 -2.56 16.68
CA ALA A 190 4.28 -3.03 16.63
C ALA A 190 4.64 -3.65 15.28
N GLU A 191 3.73 -4.39 14.65
CA GLU A 191 3.95 -4.94 13.31
C GLU A 191 3.85 -3.88 12.22
N LEU A 192 3.00 -2.86 12.36
CA LEU A 192 2.84 -1.82 11.36
C LEU A 192 4.08 -0.92 11.26
N TYR A 193 4.74 -0.68 12.40
CA TYR A 193 5.89 0.22 12.53
C TYR A 193 7.19 -0.50 12.92
N SER A 194 7.28 -1.82 12.66
CA SER A 194 8.51 -2.62 12.76
C SER A 194 9.37 -2.53 11.51
#